data_AF-A0AAW5MZ08-F1
#
_entry.id   AF-A0AAW5MZ08-F1
#
_cell.length_a   1.000
_cell.length_b   1.000
_cell.length_c   1.000
_cell.angle_alpha   90.00
_cell.angle_beta   90.00
_cell.angle_gamma   90.00
#
_symmetry.space_group_name_H-M   'P 1'
#
loop_
_entity.id
_entity.type
_entity.pdbx_description
1 polymer ?
#
loop_
_entity_poly.entity_id
_entity_poly.type
_entity_poly.pdbx_seq_one_letter_code
_entity_poly.pdbx_strand_id
1 'polypeptide(L)'
;TIFPNGPKDFEDKDDGRVIGNLVGLNLFDDYGLWCNYGQLHRDFTYCYSKGVFKRVLPAEEYAEIRWDQLEAGDVNFIKDFYYRLAHRVGELSHLADGSYAIAER
;
A
#
# COMPACT_ATOMS: atom_id res chain seq x y z
N THR A 1 -6.82 3.66 6.17
CA THR A 1 -5.34 3.65 6.16
C THR A 1 -4.88 2.37 5.48
N ILE A 2 -3.70 2.36 4.86
CA ILE A 2 -3.14 1.16 4.22
C ILE A 2 -2.72 0.08 5.24
N PHE A 3 -2.48 0.49 6.48
CA PHE A 3 -2.06 -0.38 7.57
C PHE A 3 -3.28 -1.08 8.21
N PRO A 4 -3.38 -2.42 8.14
CA PRO A 4 -4.52 -3.17 8.69
C PRO A 4 -4.71 -2.93 10.20
N ASN A 5 -3.61 -2.82 10.94
CA ASN A 5 -3.58 -2.61 12.39
C ASN A 5 -3.39 -1.13 12.77
N GLY A 6 -3.37 -0.23 11.79
CA GLY A 6 -2.98 1.17 11.96
C GLY A 6 -1.46 1.39 11.93
N PRO A 7 -1.02 2.63 11.62
CA PRO A 7 0.40 2.98 11.69
C PRO A 7 0.89 2.99 13.14
N LYS A 8 2.18 2.70 13.33
CA LYS A 8 2.87 2.78 14.61
C LYS A 8 3.02 4.24 15.05
N ASP A 9 2.82 4.49 16.35
CA ASP A 9 3.07 5.78 16.98
C ASP A 9 4.57 6.07 17.14
N PHE A 10 4.94 7.34 17.14
CA PHE A 10 6.33 7.82 17.19
C PHE A 10 6.69 8.40 18.56
N GLU A 11 5.92 9.38 19.03
CA GLU A 11 6.14 10.08 20.30
C GLU A 11 4.86 10.07 21.15
N ASP A 12 3.75 10.55 20.56
CA ASP A 12 2.46 10.65 21.22
C ASP A 12 1.49 9.56 20.76
N LYS A 13 0.54 9.20 21.62
CA LYS A 13 -0.51 8.26 21.26
C LYS A 13 -1.30 8.78 20.05
N ASP A 14 -1.49 7.91 19.06
CA ASP A 14 -2.22 8.14 17.80
C ASP A 14 -1.53 9.13 16.82
N ASP A 15 -0.32 9.62 17.10
CA ASP A 15 0.43 10.51 16.22
C ASP A 15 0.86 9.84 14.91
N GLY A 16 1.00 8.51 14.92
CA GLY A 16 1.34 7.70 13.76
C GLY A 16 0.30 7.84 12.66
N ARG A 17 -0.96 8.13 13.00
CA ARG A 17 -2.01 8.40 12.01
C ARG A 17 -1.79 9.72 11.28
N VAL A 18 -1.37 10.76 12.00
CA VAL A 18 -1.07 12.07 11.40
C VAL A 18 0.15 11.94 10.49
N ILE A 19 1.22 11.33 10.99
CA ILE A 19 2.48 11.15 10.26
C ILE A 19 2.28 10.24 9.04
N GLY A 20 1.62 9.10 9.22
CA GLY A 20 1.33 8.17 8.12
C GLY A 20 0.47 8.79 7.03
N ASN A 21 -0.54 9.59 7.40
CA ASN A 21 -1.35 10.34 6.43
C ASN A 21 -0.52 11.42 5.73
N LEU A 22 0.33 12.15 6.45
CA LEU A 22 1.21 13.16 5.87
C LEU A 22 2.16 12.54 4.83
N VAL A 23 2.87 11.48 5.20
CA VAL A 23 3.78 10.75 4.30
C VAL A 23 3.02 10.21 3.09
N GLY A 24 1.86 9.59 3.33
CA GLY A 24 1.03 9.03 2.29
C GLY A 24 0.58 10.07 1.28
N LEU A 25 -0.02 11.18 1.73
CA LEU A 25 -0.55 12.23 0.87
C LEU A 25 0.55 12.93 0.06
N ASN A 26 1.70 13.26 0.67
CA ASN A 26 2.80 13.91 -0.06
C ASN A 26 3.30 13.02 -1.20
N LEU A 27 3.57 11.74 -0.93
CA LEU A 27 4.04 10.81 -1.97
C LEU A 27 3.00 10.58 -3.07
N PHE A 28 1.72 10.59 -2.68
CA PHE A 28 0.62 10.42 -3.61
C PHE A 28 0.55 11.55 -4.62
N ASP A 29 0.67 12.79 -4.14
CA ASP A 29 0.67 14.01 -4.95
C ASP A 29 1.97 14.11 -5.79
N ASP A 30 3.13 13.82 -5.20
CA ASP A 30 4.43 13.86 -5.89
C ASP A 30 4.52 12.87 -7.05
N TYR A 31 3.94 11.68 -6.88
CA TYR A 31 3.92 10.65 -7.92
C TYR A 31 2.71 10.73 -8.86
N GLY A 32 1.76 11.63 -8.62
CA GLY A 32 0.57 11.80 -9.45
C GLY A 32 -0.36 10.58 -9.44
N LEU A 33 -0.41 9.84 -8.32
CA LEU A 33 -1.35 8.74 -8.14
C LEU A 33 -2.75 9.29 -7.80
N TRP A 34 -3.81 8.54 -8.12
CA TRP A 34 -5.18 8.86 -7.70
C TRP A 34 -5.78 7.73 -6.83
N CYS A 35 -6.21 8.04 -5.60
CA CYS A 35 -6.64 7.04 -4.62
C CYS A 35 -8.14 6.78 -4.67
N ASN A 36 -8.86 7.57 -5.48
CA ASN A 36 -10.31 7.54 -5.62
C ASN A 36 -11.03 7.48 -4.26
N TYR A 37 -10.88 8.54 -3.46
CA TYR A 37 -11.48 8.64 -2.12
C TYR A 37 -11.20 7.39 -1.25
N GLY A 38 -9.95 6.95 -1.26
CA GLY A 38 -9.48 5.79 -0.49
C GLY A 38 -9.88 4.43 -1.06
N GLN A 39 -10.36 4.32 -2.30
CA GLN A 39 -10.61 3.03 -2.94
C GLN A 39 -9.32 2.23 -3.11
N LEU A 40 -8.22 2.86 -3.51
CA LEU A 40 -6.93 2.17 -3.67
C LEU A 40 -6.48 1.48 -2.38
N HIS A 41 -6.65 2.14 -1.22
CA HIS A 41 -6.33 1.55 0.08
C HIS A 41 -7.26 0.40 0.46
N ARG A 42 -8.54 0.48 0.08
CA ARG A 42 -9.53 -0.59 0.29
C ARG A 42 -9.19 -1.80 -0.56
N ASP A 43 -8.84 -1.60 -1.84
CA ASP A 43 -8.43 -2.65 -2.76
C ASP A 43 -7.16 -3.35 -2.26
N PHE A 44 -6.16 -2.57 -1.82
CA PHE A 44 -4.97 -3.11 -1.17
C PHE A 44 -5.33 -3.97 0.04
N THR A 45 -6.14 -3.43 0.96
CA THR A 45 -6.51 -4.12 2.21
C THR A 45 -7.27 -5.42 1.92
N TYR A 46 -8.15 -5.41 0.92
CA TYR A 46 -8.85 -6.60 0.45
C TYR A 46 -7.87 -7.64 -0.10
N CYS A 47 -7.00 -7.24 -1.03
CA CYS A 47 -6.04 -8.13 -1.67
C CYS A 47 -5.06 -8.73 -0.66
N TYR A 48 -4.65 -7.95 0.34
CA TYR A 48 -3.80 -8.40 1.43
C TYR A 48 -4.52 -9.39 2.35
N SER A 49 -5.65 -8.97 2.94
CA SER A 49 -6.38 -9.76 3.94
C SER A 49 -6.98 -11.06 3.40
N LYS A 50 -7.30 -11.13 2.10
CA LYS A 50 -7.81 -12.33 1.43
C LYS A 50 -6.71 -13.19 0.80
N GLY A 51 -5.44 -12.83 0.97
CA GLY A 51 -4.30 -13.56 0.40
C GLY A 51 -4.26 -13.55 -1.12
N VAL A 52 -4.89 -12.56 -1.77
CA VAL A 52 -4.85 -12.39 -3.24
C VAL A 52 -3.42 -12.16 -3.70
N PHE A 53 -2.67 -11.28 -3.04
CA PHE A 53 -1.27 -11.01 -3.40
C PHE A 53 -0.40 -12.26 -3.35
N LYS A 54 -0.60 -13.14 -2.36
CA LYS A 54 0.14 -14.41 -2.27
C LYS A 54 -0.20 -15.37 -3.42
N ARG A 55 -1.39 -15.23 -4.02
CA ARG A 55 -1.84 -16.07 -5.14
C ARG A 55 -1.39 -15.52 -6.50
N VAL A 56 -1.42 -14.20 -6.69
CA VAL A 56 -1.23 -13.58 -8.02
C VAL A 56 0.17 -13.02 -8.24
N LEU A 57 0.88 -12.63 -7.18
CA LEU A 57 2.24 -12.11 -7.33
C LEU A 57 3.24 -13.26 -7.55
N PRO A 58 4.24 -13.07 -8.43
CA PRO A 58 5.39 -13.96 -8.50
C PRO A 58 6.03 -14.17 -7.12
N ALA A 59 6.50 -15.38 -6.83
CA ALA A 59 7.06 -15.71 -5.51
C ALA A 59 8.28 -14.83 -5.14
N GLU A 60 9.09 -14.47 -6.14
CA GLU A 60 10.25 -13.59 -5.98
C GLU A 60 9.81 -12.18 -5.58
N GLU A 61 8.88 -11.58 -6.34
CA GLU A 61 8.33 -10.26 -6.02
C GLU A 61 7.63 -10.24 -4.65
N TYR A 62 6.83 -11.27 -4.34
CA TYR A 62 6.17 -11.38 -3.05
C TYR A 62 7.19 -11.42 -1.90
N ALA A 63 8.35 -12.06 -2.08
CA ALA A 63 9.39 -12.12 -1.06
C ALA A 63 10.17 -10.80 -0.90
N GLU A 64 10.24 -9.97 -1.95
CA GLU A 64 10.91 -8.65 -1.90
C GLU A 64 10.10 -7.59 -1.17
N ILE A 65 8.77 -7.69 -1.20
CA ILE A 65 7.89 -6.72 -0.56
C ILE A 65 8.07 -6.79 0.97
N ARG A 66 8.25 -5.63 1.59
CA ARG A 66 8.48 -5.46 3.04
C ARG A 66 7.19 -5.62 3.86
N TRP A 67 6.57 -6.80 3.80
CA TRP A 67 5.37 -7.13 4.57
C TRP A 67 5.59 -6.99 6.08
N ASP A 68 6.83 -7.16 6.55
CA ASP A 68 7.23 -6.90 7.93
C ASP A 68 6.95 -5.45 8.36
N GLN A 69 7.21 -4.48 7.48
CA GLN A 69 6.94 -3.07 7.74
C GLN A 69 5.43 -2.78 7.75
N LEU A 70 4.66 -3.40 6.86
CA LEU A 70 3.20 -3.30 6.84
C LEU A 70 2.60 -3.77 8.17
N GLU A 71 3.00 -4.95 8.62
CA GLU A 71 2.48 -5.55 9.86
C GLU A 71 2.91 -4.78 11.11
N ALA A 72 4.12 -4.22 11.10
CA ALA A 72 4.61 -3.36 12.16
C ALA A 72 3.99 -1.94 12.17
N GLY A 73 3.17 -1.58 11.17
CA GLY A 73 2.64 -0.23 11.01
C GLY A 73 3.71 0.82 10.66
N ASP A 74 4.85 0.41 10.10
CA ASP A 74 5.95 1.30 9.74
C ASP A 74 5.60 2.10 8.48
N VAL A 75 5.57 3.42 8.60
CA VAL A 75 5.28 4.37 7.52
C VAL A 75 6.25 4.26 6.34
N ASN A 76 7.43 3.68 6.52
CA ASN A 76 8.37 3.44 5.42
C ASN A 76 7.82 2.46 4.37
N PHE A 77 6.88 1.57 4.75
CA PHE A 77 6.19 0.70 3.79
C PHE A 77 5.54 1.48 2.66
N ILE A 78 4.97 2.65 2.97
CA ILE A 78 4.26 3.51 2.02
C ILE A 78 5.19 3.93 0.86
N LYS A 79 6.48 4.17 1.15
CA LYS A 79 7.44 4.66 0.15
C LYS A 79 7.65 3.64 -0.97
N ASP A 80 7.98 2.40 -0.60
CA ASP A 80 8.17 1.31 -1.57
C ASP A 80 6.85 1.00 -2.29
N PHE A 81 5.75 0.93 -1.55
CA PHE A 81 4.44 0.64 -2.12
C PHE A 81 4.05 1.65 -3.21
N TYR A 82 4.09 2.95 -2.93
CA TYR A 82 3.72 3.96 -3.93
C TYR A 82 4.74 4.10 -5.05
N TYR A 83 6.03 3.89 -4.77
CA TYR A 83 7.04 3.84 -5.82
C TYR A 83 6.73 2.74 -6.84
N ARG A 84 6.39 1.52 -6.39
CA ARG A 84 6.04 0.40 -7.27
C ARG A 84 4.83 0.71 -8.15
N LEU A 85 3.77 1.29 -7.56
CA LEU A 85 2.56 1.67 -8.28
C LEU A 85 2.84 2.75 -9.34
N ALA A 86 3.53 3.81 -8.96
CA ALA A 86 3.81 4.95 -9.86
C ALA A 86 4.74 4.59 -11.01
N HIS A 87 5.76 3.76 -10.73
CA HIS A 87 6.79 3.40 -11.70
C HIS A 87 6.55 2.07 -12.42
N ARG A 88 5.37 1.46 -12.25
CA ARG A 88 5.00 0.19 -12.89
C ARG A 88 5.98 -0.95 -12.59
N VAL A 89 6.44 -1.02 -11.34
CA VAL A 89 7.41 -2.03 -10.90
C VAL A 89 6.67 -3.26 -10.40
N GLY A 90 6.87 -4.38 -11.11
CA GLY A 90 6.31 -5.68 -10.75
C GLY A 90 4.79 -5.79 -10.96
N GLU A 91 4.27 -7.00 -10.72
CA GLU A 91 2.86 -7.33 -10.83
C GLU A 91 2.01 -6.55 -9.82
N LEU A 92 2.58 -6.18 -8.66
CA LEU A 92 1.89 -5.36 -7.65
C LEU A 92 1.42 -4.01 -8.20
N SER A 93 2.15 -3.44 -9.17
CA SER A 93 1.83 -2.14 -9.74
C SER A 93 0.49 -2.09 -10.47
N HIS A 94 -0.05 -3.24 -10.89
CA HIS A 94 -1.39 -3.34 -11.49
C HIS A 94 -2.52 -3.02 -10.51
N LEU A 95 -2.23 -2.91 -9.22
CA LEU A 95 -3.16 -2.34 -8.26
C LEU A 95 -3.56 -0.89 -8.64
N ALA A 96 -2.69 -0.15 -9.33
CA ALA A 96 -2.97 1.19 -9.82
C ALA A 96 -3.87 1.23 -11.08
N ASP A 97 -4.20 0.09 -11.69
CA ASP A 97 -5.09 0.02 -12.86
C ASP A 97 -6.58 0.17 -12.47
N GLY A 98 -6.87 0.12 -11.17
CA GLY A 98 -8.19 0.31 -10.61
C GLY A 98 -8.96 -0.98 -10.37
N SER A 99 -9.98 -0.90 -9.51
CA SER A 99 -10.71 -2.05 -8.96
C SER A 99 -11.34 -2.94 -10.03
N TYR A 100 -11.77 -2.37 -11.16
CA TYR A 100 -12.32 -3.13 -12.29
C TYR A 100 -11.27 -4.08 -12.88
N ALA A 101 -10.09 -3.57 -13.20
CA ALA A 101 -9.02 -4.37 -13.79
C ALA A 101 -8.46 -5.41 -12.81
N ILE A 102 -8.46 -5.10 -11.51
CA ILE A 102 -8.09 -6.06 -10.46
C ILE A 102 -9.11 -7.21 -10.40
N ALA A 103 -10.42 -6.94 -10.55
CA ALA A 103 -11.46 -7.96 -10.45
C ALA A 103 -11.45 -8.96 -11.63
N GLU A 104 -10.86 -8.60 -12.76
CA GLU A 104 -10.71 -9.47 -13.93
C GLU A 104 -9.46 -10.38 -13.86
N ARG A 105 -8.61 -10.22 -12.83
CA ARG A 105 -7.37 -10.99 -12.61
C ARG A 105 -7.55 -12.10 -11.56
#